data_AF-A0A0C2XQ67-F1
#
_entry.id   AF-A0A0C2XQ67-F1
#
_cell.length_a   1.000
_cell.length_b   1.000
_cell.length_c   1.000
_cell.angle_alpha   90.00
_cell.angle_beta   90.00
_cell.angle_gamma   90.00
#
_symmetry.space_group_name_H-M   'P 1'
#
loop_
_entity.id
_entity.type
_entity.pdbx_description
1 polymer ?
#
loop_
_entity_poly.entity_id
_entity_poly.type
_entity_poly.pdbx_seq_one_letter_code
_entity_poly.pdbx_strand_id
1 'polypeptide(L)'
;MIMQCILTCSEPRHPNEHQKCITYATQPTSSMTADGAQSTVAHGTHEVPQTHNSHGFAGLPLELLLWILSSTPTSIIPWNCQRPMPAKYREQRDILRVLCQVCRSLRIALLPMLWENLEACTIHPTCDNEDDPKFPKLLNEELSDQIKIITATSPHLSIYVRIVNVAIEPQFAEASLRSLAQCLAFLPNLHTVQIICRTSGSMIRPKNMLAPKRKGDERFHAFEQAFAGRCYPSVKRVSLPVEALSAFPCFPEVLDVHLNQKVFLGFSSFISAVVHHCAKVESFGWHESAPEWRFAEVIRTLPNLRRVRCSAVIKSVSMTYIY
;
A
#
# COMPACT_ATOMS: atom_id res chain seq x y z
N MET A 1 -30.27 14.26 -18.49
CA MET A 1 -28.94 14.15 -17.86
C MET A 1 -28.09 13.34 -18.81
N ILE A 2 -27.08 13.94 -19.46
CA ILE A 2 -26.30 13.26 -20.50
C ILE A 2 -25.12 12.55 -19.82
N MET A 3 -25.09 11.24 -19.92
CA MET A 3 -24.04 10.38 -19.36
C MET A 3 -22.83 10.41 -20.27
N GLN A 4 -21.77 11.14 -19.89
CA GLN A 4 -20.54 11.20 -20.68
C GLN A 4 -19.61 10.07 -20.23
N CYS A 5 -19.56 9.01 -21.03
CA CYS A 5 -18.70 7.86 -20.79
C CYS A 5 -17.28 8.19 -21.28
N ILE A 6 -16.31 8.27 -20.36
CA ILE A 6 -14.89 8.37 -20.73
C ILE A 6 -14.28 6.97 -20.65
N LEU A 7 -13.97 6.43 -21.83
CA LEU A 7 -13.20 5.19 -21.94
C LEU A 7 -11.73 5.52 -21.73
N THR A 8 -11.13 4.98 -20.67
CA THR A 8 -9.69 5.03 -20.46
C THR A 8 -9.11 3.65 -20.80
N CYS A 9 -8.45 3.55 -21.95
CA CYS A 9 -7.73 2.35 -22.35
C CYS A 9 -6.42 2.26 -21.57
N SER A 10 -6.33 1.30 -20.65
CA SER A 10 -5.05 0.81 -20.14
C SER A 10 -4.57 -0.32 -21.04
N GLU A 11 -3.41 -0.16 -21.70
CA GLU A 11 -2.83 -1.16 -22.60
C GLU A 11 -2.63 -2.52 -21.88
N PRO A 12 -3.11 -3.64 -22.45
CA PRO A 12 -2.75 -4.95 -21.97
C PRO A 12 -1.42 -5.38 -22.62
N ARG A 13 -0.30 -5.20 -21.91
CA ARG A 13 0.95 -5.91 -22.26
C ARG A 13 0.95 -7.29 -21.59
N HIS A 14 0.77 -8.32 -22.41
CA HIS A 14 1.10 -9.71 -22.06
C HIS A 14 2.59 -9.82 -21.69
N PRO A 15 2.96 -10.51 -20.60
CA PRO A 15 4.33 -10.99 -20.41
C PRO A 15 4.32 -12.52 -20.52
N ASN A 16 4.62 -13.04 -21.71
CA ASN A 16 5.26 -14.33 -21.84
C ASN A 16 6.66 -14.04 -22.39
N GLU A 17 7.69 -14.35 -21.59
CA GLU A 17 9.08 -14.66 -21.93
C GLU A 17 10.13 -13.97 -21.04
N HIS A 18 10.93 -14.84 -20.41
CA HIS A 18 12.26 -14.64 -19.83
C HIS A 18 12.40 -13.82 -18.53
N GLN A 19 11.90 -14.37 -17.43
CA GLN A 19 12.49 -14.11 -16.11
C GLN A 19 13.75 -14.98 -15.95
N LYS A 20 14.92 -14.48 -16.36
CA LYS A 20 16.20 -15.00 -15.85
C LYS A 20 16.33 -14.49 -14.41
N CYS A 21 16.22 -15.39 -13.44
CA CYS A 21 16.58 -15.11 -12.04
C CYS A 21 18.02 -14.57 -11.98
N ILE A 22 18.17 -13.32 -11.56
CA ILE A 22 19.45 -12.79 -11.10
C ILE A 22 19.57 -13.19 -9.64
N THR A 23 20.34 -14.24 -9.37
CA THR A 23 20.72 -14.66 -8.02
C THR A 23 21.78 -13.69 -7.50
N TYR A 24 21.45 -12.89 -6.48
CA TYR A 24 22.45 -12.08 -5.79
C TYR A 24 23.26 -12.97 -4.83
N ALA A 25 24.57 -13.01 -5.03
CA ALA A 25 25.50 -13.68 -4.14
C ALA A 25 25.73 -12.81 -2.89
N THR A 26 25.39 -13.35 -1.71
CA THR A 26 25.72 -12.75 -0.41
C THR A 26 27.21 -12.94 -0.14
N GLN A 27 27.96 -11.84 0.03
CA GLN A 27 29.37 -11.92 0.45
C GLN A 27 29.48 -12.30 1.94
N PRO A 28 30.50 -13.10 2.33
CA PRO A 28 30.73 -13.47 3.72
C PRO A 28 31.32 -12.31 4.52
N THR A 29 30.74 -12.05 5.68
CA THR A 29 31.26 -11.17 6.73
C THR A 29 32.57 -11.73 7.30
N SER A 30 33.70 -11.06 7.06
CA SER A 30 34.96 -11.34 7.74
C SER A 30 34.98 -10.69 9.12
N SER A 31 35.15 -11.50 10.16
CA SER A 31 35.46 -11.08 11.53
C SER A 31 36.91 -10.57 11.61
N MET A 32 37.10 -9.28 11.93
CA MET A 32 38.40 -8.75 12.34
C MET A 32 38.44 -8.61 13.86
N THR A 33 39.45 -9.25 14.45
CA THR A 33 39.94 -9.12 15.81
C THR A 33 40.53 -7.74 16.06
N ALA A 34 40.23 -7.16 17.22
CA ALA A 34 40.79 -5.91 17.69
C ALA A 34 42.02 -6.18 18.57
N ASP A 35 43.15 -5.60 18.22
CA ASP A 35 44.28 -5.35 19.11
C ASP A 35 44.65 -3.86 19.04
N GLY A 36 44.91 -3.30 20.21
CA GLY A 36 45.00 -1.85 20.42
C GLY A 36 46.36 -1.23 20.11
N ALA A 37 46.35 0.09 19.94
CA ALA A 37 47.44 0.98 20.32
C ALA A 37 46.91 2.42 20.43
N GLN A 38 47.16 3.05 21.58
CA GLN A 38 46.96 4.49 21.79
C GLN A 38 48.10 5.24 21.09
N SER A 39 47.78 6.23 20.26
CA SER A 39 48.76 7.19 19.76
C SER A 39 48.14 8.59 19.69
N THR A 40 48.69 9.47 20.52
CA THR A 40 48.44 10.90 20.62
C THR A 40 49.20 11.62 19.50
N VAL A 41 48.49 12.25 18.55
CA VAL A 41 49.10 13.13 17.53
C VAL A 41 48.23 14.36 17.26
N ALA A 42 48.93 15.46 17.03
CA ALA A 42 48.54 16.86 17.03
C ALA A 42 47.46 17.30 16.02
N HIS A 43 46.75 18.34 16.44
CA HIS A 43 45.71 19.07 15.72
C HIS A 43 46.32 19.88 14.55
N GLY A 44 46.23 19.34 13.33
CA GLY A 44 46.41 20.09 12.09
C GLY A 44 45.10 20.07 11.31
N THR A 45 44.42 21.21 11.21
CA THR A 45 43.23 21.42 10.36
C THR A 45 43.65 21.38 8.90
N HIS A 46 43.77 20.17 8.35
CA HIS A 46 43.96 19.95 6.93
C HIS A 46 42.56 19.94 6.28
N GLU A 47 42.19 21.03 5.62
CA GLU A 47 41.02 21.06 4.73
C GLU A 47 41.25 20.05 3.60
N VAL A 48 40.64 18.87 3.73
CA VAL A 48 40.63 17.88 2.65
C VAL A 48 39.71 18.43 1.56
N PRO A 49 40.20 18.61 0.31
CA PRO A 49 39.37 19.09 -0.78
C PRO A 49 38.19 18.14 -0.96
N GLN A 50 36.96 18.65 -0.79
CA GLN A 50 35.74 17.93 -1.13
C GLN A 50 35.70 17.76 -2.65
N THR A 51 36.31 16.68 -3.14
CA THR A 51 36.12 16.24 -4.51
C THR A 51 34.70 15.71 -4.62
N HIS A 52 33.79 16.58 -5.05
CA HIS A 52 32.45 16.16 -5.40
C HIS A 52 32.57 15.12 -6.53
N ASN A 53 32.05 13.92 -6.31
CA ASN A 53 31.95 12.88 -7.33
C ASN A 53 30.95 13.34 -8.42
N SER A 54 31.41 14.21 -9.32
CA SER A 54 30.64 14.77 -10.44
C SER A 54 30.55 13.83 -11.64
N HIS A 55 31.20 12.67 -11.56
CA HIS A 55 31.26 11.70 -12.66
C HIS A 55 30.46 10.44 -12.34
N GLY A 56 29.90 9.82 -13.38
CA GLY A 56 29.12 8.59 -13.29
C GLY A 56 27.65 8.81 -12.91
N PHE A 57 27.00 7.75 -12.44
CA PHE A 57 25.55 7.73 -12.20
C PHE A 57 25.09 8.76 -11.16
N ALA A 58 25.91 9.02 -10.13
CA ALA A 58 25.59 10.02 -9.10
C ALA A 58 25.70 11.48 -9.59
N GLY A 59 26.32 11.71 -10.75
CA GLY A 59 26.40 13.01 -11.41
C GLY A 59 25.26 13.27 -12.40
N LEU A 60 24.33 12.32 -12.58
CA LEU A 60 23.16 12.53 -13.42
C LEU A 60 22.24 13.60 -12.78
N PRO A 61 21.68 14.52 -13.59
CA PRO A 61 20.60 15.39 -13.14
C PRO A 61 19.45 14.59 -12.54
N LEU A 62 18.86 15.09 -11.46
CA LEU A 62 17.80 14.41 -10.74
C LEU A 62 16.61 14.10 -11.66
N GLU A 63 16.31 14.99 -12.61
CA GLU A 63 15.23 14.85 -13.58
C GLU A 63 15.37 13.59 -14.43
N LEU A 64 16.59 13.26 -14.88
CA LEU A 64 16.85 12.04 -15.66
C LEU A 64 16.68 10.78 -14.80
N LEU A 65 17.11 10.86 -13.54
CA LEU A 65 16.95 9.77 -12.59
C LEU A 65 15.47 9.50 -12.28
N LEU A 66 14.68 10.55 -12.08
CA LEU A 66 13.23 10.46 -11.90
C LEU A 66 12.55 9.89 -13.14
N TRP A 67 13.00 10.29 -14.34
CA TRP A 67 12.48 9.74 -15.59
C TRP A 67 12.74 8.23 -15.70
N ILE A 68 13.95 7.77 -15.37
CA ILE A 68 14.27 6.34 -15.33
C ILE A 68 13.36 5.61 -14.33
N LEU A 69 13.19 6.14 -13.12
CA LEU A 69 12.35 5.54 -12.09
C LEU A 69 10.85 5.54 -12.47
N SER A 70 10.39 6.52 -13.25
CA SER A 70 9.01 6.59 -13.72
C SER A 70 8.64 5.47 -14.69
N SER A 71 9.64 4.81 -15.30
CA SER A 71 9.41 3.66 -16.18
C SER A 71 9.07 2.37 -15.41
N THR A 72 9.33 2.34 -14.10
CA THR A 72 9.05 1.16 -13.27
C THR A 72 7.60 1.17 -12.79
N PRO A 73 6.91 0.01 -12.78
CA PRO A 73 5.55 -0.06 -12.29
C PRO A 73 5.44 0.43 -10.85
N THR A 74 4.51 1.35 -10.60
CA THR A 74 4.21 1.85 -9.26
C THR A 74 3.02 1.11 -8.66
N SER A 75 2.95 1.13 -7.33
CA SER A 75 1.85 0.56 -6.58
C SER A 75 0.51 1.20 -7.03
N ILE A 76 -0.40 0.39 -7.60
CA ILE A 76 -1.71 0.83 -8.08
C ILE A 76 -2.66 1.09 -6.91
N ILE A 77 -3.23 2.29 -6.88
CA ILE A 77 -4.28 2.68 -5.93
C ILE A 77 -5.41 3.36 -6.70
N PRO A 78 -6.64 2.84 -6.64
CA PRO A 78 -7.09 1.70 -5.84
C PRO A 78 -6.62 0.36 -6.42
N TRP A 79 -6.10 -0.53 -5.55
CA TRP A 79 -5.84 -1.92 -5.89
C TRP A 79 -7.12 -2.71 -5.71
N ASN A 80 -7.55 -3.33 -6.79
CA ASN A 80 -8.89 -3.85 -6.91
C ASN A 80 -8.96 -5.38 -6.77
N CYS A 81 -7.87 -6.00 -6.34
CA CYS A 81 -7.84 -7.42 -6.06
C CYS A 81 -7.84 -7.65 -4.55
N GLN A 82 -8.62 -8.64 -4.12
CA GLN A 82 -8.58 -9.21 -2.76
C GLN A 82 -7.28 -9.98 -2.47
N ARG A 83 -6.29 -9.80 -3.33
CA ARG A 83 -5.01 -10.49 -3.27
C ARG A 83 -3.92 -9.46 -3.09
N PRO A 84 -2.81 -9.82 -2.46
CA PRO A 84 -1.61 -8.99 -2.47
C PRO A 84 -1.23 -8.62 -3.89
N MET A 85 -0.54 -7.49 -4.01
CA MET A 85 -0.04 -7.01 -5.27
C MET A 85 1.10 -7.91 -5.78
N PRO A 86 1.14 -8.23 -7.08
CA PRO A 86 2.27 -8.93 -7.68
C PRO A 86 3.62 -8.27 -7.36
N ALA A 87 4.68 -9.08 -7.25
CA ALA A 87 6.03 -8.62 -6.89
C ALA A 87 6.57 -7.49 -7.79
N LYS A 88 6.15 -7.44 -9.06
CA LYS A 88 6.55 -6.36 -9.99
C LYS A 88 6.22 -4.94 -9.50
N TYR A 89 5.21 -4.79 -8.65
CA TYR A 89 4.85 -3.47 -8.09
C TYR A 89 5.79 -3.04 -6.95
N ARG A 90 6.61 -3.96 -6.43
CA ARG A 90 7.67 -3.70 -5.45
C ARG A 90 8.98 -3.21 -6.10
N GLU A 91 9.18 -3.50 -7.40
CA GLU A 91 10.45 -3.25 -8.10
C GLU A 91 10.94 -1.81 -7.93
N GLN A 92 10.03 -0.83 -8.05
CA GLN A 92 10.39 0.57 -7.87
C GLN A 92 10.96 0.84 -6.47
N ARG A 93 10.32 0.32 -5.42
CA ARG A 93 10.75 0.48 -4.03
C ARG A 93 12.11 -0.18 -3.80
N ASP A 94 12.31 -1.37 -4.35
CA ASP A 94 13.59 -2.09 -4.21
C ASP A 94 14.72 -1.35 -4.94
N ILE A 95 14.47 -0.83 -6.15
CA ILE A 95 15.43 0.01 -6.88
C ILE A 95 15.77 1.26 -6.08
N LEU A 96 14.77 1.99 -5.57
CA LEU A 96 14.97 3.18 -4.74
C LEU A 96 15.81 2.86 -3.49
N ARG A 97 15.56 1.72 -2.84
CA ARG A 97 16.31 1.27 -1.67
C ARG A 97 17.78 1.01 -2.02
N VAL A 98 18.05 0.30 -3.12
CA VAL A 98 19.42 0.04 -3.61
C VAL A 98 20.12 1.36 -3.96
N LEU A 99 19.46 2.27 -4.68
CA LEU A 99 20.04 3.57 -5.04
C LEU A 99 20.37 4.43 -3.81
N CYS A 100 19.50 4.40 -2.79
CA CYS A 100 19.78 5.05 -1.50
C CYS A 100 20.98 4.44 -0.74
N GLN A 101 21.43 3.24 -1.10
CA GLN A 101 22.61 2.59 -0.53
C GLN A 101 23.90 2.90 -1.30
N VAL A 102 23.81 3.30 -2.58
CA VAL A 102 24.98 3.56 -3.44
C VAL A 102 25.80 4.75 -2.94
N CYS A 103 25.18 5.92 -2.70
CA CYS A 103 25.90 7.09 -2.20
C CYS A 103 25.01 8.06 -1.40
N ARG A 104 25.66 8.97 -0.64
CA ARG A 104 24.97 9.97 0.19
C ARG A 104 24.11 10.95 -0.61
N SER A 105 24.58 11.37 -1.78
CA SER A 105 23.85 12.32 -2.65
C SER A 105 22.52 11.72 -3.11
N LEU A 106 22.56 10.49 -3.66
CA LEU A 106 21.36 9.75 -4.06
C LEU A 106 20.43 9.48 -2.88
N ARG A 107 20.97 9.11 -1.72
CA ARG A 107 20.17 8.93 -0.51
C ARG A 107 19.39 10.21 -0.17
N ILE A 108 20.04 11.37 -0.13
CA ILE A 108 19.37 12.63 0.21
C ILE A 108 18.26 12.94 -0.82
N ALA A 109 18.53 12.74 -2.10
CA ALA A 109 17.58 13.06 -3.17
C ALA A 109 16.40 12.07 -3.26
N LEU A 110 16.63 10.78 -3.04
CA LEU A 110 15.64 9.72 -3.30
C LEU A 110 14.90 9.23 -2.05
N LEU A 111 15.40 9.53 -0.85
CA LEU A 111 14.76 9.11 0.40
C LEU A 111 13.30 9.58 0.52
N PRO A 112 12.92 10.82 0.14
CA PRO A 112 11.53 11.24 0.17
C PRO A 112 10.62 10.36 -0.69
N MET A 113 11.07 9.95 -1.88
CA MET A 113 10.28 9.07 -2.75
C MET A 113 10.22 7.64 -2.25
N LEU A 114 11.32 7.12 -1.69
CA LEU A 114 11.35 5.78 -1.08
C LEU A 114 10.31 5.66 0.05
N TRP A 115 10.09 6.74 0.80
CA TRP A 115 9.17 6.77 1.93
C TRP A 115 7.83 7.45 1.63
N GLU A 116 7.57 7.89 0.40
CA GLU A 116 6.27 8.45 0.02
C GLU A 116 5.14 7.42 0.22
N ASN A 117 5.46 6.15 -0.06
CA ASN A 117 4.57 5.02 0.06
C ASN A 117 5.07 4.05 1.15
N LEU A 118 4.30 3.90 2.22
CA LEU A 118 4.45 2.80 3.17
C LEU A 118 3.73 1.60 2.58
N GLU A 119 4.50 0.61 2.12
CA GLU A 119 4.01 -0.49 1.29
C GLU A 119 4.31 -1.83 1.96
N ALA A 120 3.25 -2.51 2.42
CA ALA A 120 3.31 -3.87 2.94
C ALA A 120 2.18 -4.70 2.32
N CYS A 121 2.11 -4.70 0.99
CA CYS A 121 1.03 -5.35 0.24
C CYS A 121 1.50 -6.19 -0.94
N THR A 122 2.79 -6.33 -1.19
CA THR A 122 3.34 -7.05 -2.35
C THR A 122 3.75 -8.47 -2.02
N ILE A 123 3.63 -9.39 -2.98
CA ILE A 123 4.13 -10.77 -2.88
C ILE A 123 5.65 -10.74 -2.72
N HIS A 124 6.17 -11.44 -1.71
CA HIS A 124 7.61 -11.55 -1.52
C HIS A 124 8.22 -12.39 -2.66
N PRO A 125 9.38 -12.01 -3.24
CA PRO A 125 10.00 -12.77 -4.35
C PRO A 125 10.29 -14.24 -4.04
N THR A 126 10.39 -14.59 -2.76
CA THR A 126 10.65 -15.97 -2.29
C THR A 126 9.40 -16.84 -2.23
N CYS A 127 8.21 -16.26 -2.43
CA CYS A 127 6.96 -16.99 -2.45
C CYS A 127 6.59 -17.28 -3.91
N ASP A 128 6.79 -18.53 -4.34
CA ASP A 128 6.49 -18.97 -5.71
C ASP A 128 4.98 -18.93 -6.03
N ASN A 129 4.14 -18.90 -4.99
CA ASN A 129 2.69 -18.83 -5.11
C ASN A 129 2.09 -17.93 -4.03
N GLU A 130 0.99 -17.25 -4.39
CA GLU A 130 0.14 -16.50 -3.46
C GLU A 130 -0.40 -17.37 -2.34
N ASP A 131 -0.52 -18.68 -2.54
CA ASP A 131 -1.03 -19.63 -1.55
C ASP A 131 0.05 -20.14 -0.56
N ASP A 132 1.26 -19.56 -0.59
CA ASP A 132 2.30 -19.91 0.39
C ASP A 132 1.82 -19.56 1.83
N PRO A 133 1.73 -20.55 2.75
CA PRO A 133 1.29 -20.32 4.12
C PRO A 133 2.20 -19.37 4.92
N LYS A 134 3.45 -19.14 4.48
CA LYS A 134 4.38 -18.20 5.12
C LYS A 134 4.10 -16.75 4.73
N PHE A 135 3.44 -16.54 3.60
CA PHE A 135 3.25 -15.23 3.02
C PHE A 135 2.59 -14.20 3.98
N PRO A 136 1.55 -14.54 4.74
CA PRO A 136 0.94 -13.61 5.69
C PRO A 136 1.87 -13.16 6.82
N LYS A 137 2.72 -14.10 7.28
CA LYS A 137 3.74 -13.80 8.29
C LYS A 137 4.74 -12.79 7.75
N LEU A 138 5.22 -13.00 6.52
CA LEU A 138 6.16 -12.08 5.86
C LEU A 138 5.56 -10.69 5.64
N LEU A 139 4.27 -10.59 5.28
CA LEU A 139 3.58 -9.31 5.18
C LEU A 139 3.52 -8.57 6.51
N ASN A 140 3.16 -9.27 7.59
CA ASN A 140 3.09 -8.67 8.92
C ASN A 140 4.45 -8.27 9.46
N GLU A 141 5.50 -9.05 9.18
CA GLU A 141 6.88 -8.70 9.51
C GLU A 141 7.32 -7.44 8.76
N GLU A 142 7.12 -7.37 7.44
CA GLU A 142 7.44 -6.18 6.64
C GLU A 142 6.65 -4.94 7.12
N LEU A 143 5.37 -5.09 7.41
CA LEU A 143 4.55 -4.00 7.97
C LEU A 143 5.11 -3.52 9.33
N SER A 144 5.41 -4.47 10.22
CA SER A 144 5.90 -4.17 11.56
C SER A 144 7.28 -3.49 11.52
N ASP A 145 8.16 -3.94 10.62
CA ASP A 145 9.48 -3.36 10.43
C ASP A 145 9.39 -1.93 9.88
N GLN A 146 8.53 -1.68 8.89
CA GLN A 146 8.33 -0.32 8.37
C GLN A 146 7.72 0.61 9.42
N ILE A 147 6.72 0.14 10.17
CA ILE A 147 6.14 0.92 11.28
C ILE A 147 7.21 1.23 12.32
N LYS A 148 8.02 0.24 12.72
CA LYS A 148 9.11 0.44 13.70
C LYS A 148 10.14 1.45 13.20
N ILE A 149 10.49 1.41 11.92
CA ILE A 149 11.41 2.39 11.33
C ILE A 149 10.84 3.79 11.45
N ILE A 150 9.57 4.00 11.05
CA ILE A 150 8.94 5.32 11.06
C ILE A 150 8.64 5.81 12.47
N THR A 151 8.34 4.93 13.43
CA THR A 151 7.91 5.34 14.77
C THR A 151 9.05 5.42 15.77
N ALA A 152 10.04 4.51 15.70
CA ALA A 152 11.08 4.38 16.71
C ALA A 152 12.49 4.72 16.18
N THR A 153 12.84 4.25 14.97
CA THR A 153 14.22 4.37 14.47
C THR A 153 14.50 5.70 13.77
N SER A 154 13.54 6.22 13.00
CA SER A 154 13.72 7.41 12.17
C SER A 154 12.41 8.18 12.02
N PRO A 155 11.93 8.84 13.10
CA PRO A 155 10.66 9.58 13.11
C PRO A 155 10.53 10.68 12.06
N HIS A 156 11.65 11.27 11.63
CA HIS A 156 11.68 12.29 10.58
C HIS A 156 11.20 11.78 9.22
N LEU A 157 11.14 10.47 9.00
CA LEU A 157 10.61 9.89 7.76
C LEU A 157 9.09 10.02 7.63
N SER A 158 8.38 10.21 8.74
CA SER A 158 6.91 10.31 8.76
C SER A 158 6.38 11.48 7.91
N ILE A 159 7.18 12.54 7.76
CA ILE A 159 6.81 13.71 6.96
C ILE A 159 6.76 13.39 5.47
N TYR A 160 7.46 12.35 5.00
CA TYR A 160 7.46 11.96 3.60
C TYR A 160 6.29 11.04 3.28
N VAL A 161 5.77 10.28 4.26
CA VAL A 161 4.72 9.30 4.03
C VAL A 161 3.40 10.00 3.70
N ARG A 162 2.89 9.67 2.52
CA ARG A 162 1.69 10.24 1.93
C ARG A 162 0.63 9.19 1.65
N ILE A 163 1.08 7.96 1.42
CA ILE A 163 0.26 6.83 1.05
C ILE A 163 0.61 5.64 1.94
N VAL A 164 -0.41 4.98 2.47
CA VAL A 164 -0.26 3.71 3.17
C VAL A 164 -1.03 2.65 2.38
N ASN A 165 -0.30 1.64 1.90
CA ASN A 165 -0.84 0.53 1.13
C ASN A 165 -0.43 -0.79 1.79
N VAL A 166 -1.37 -1.42 2.49
CA VAL A 166 -1.08 -2.58 3.35
C VAL A 166 -2.03 -3.72 3.03
N ALA A 167 -1.50 -4.94 2.97
CA ALA A 167 -2.30 -6.15 2.95
C ALA A 167 -2.28 -6.76 4.35
N ILE A 168 -3.47 -6.97 4.91
CA ILE A 168 -3.64 -7.50 6.26
C ILE A 168 -4.50 -8.74 6.16
N GLU A 169 -4.00 -9.83 6.74
CA GLU A 169 -4.82 -11.03 6.89
C GLU A 169 -5.58 -10.98 8.22
N PRO A 170 -6.93 -11.11 8.21
CA PRO A 170 -7.75 -10.91 9.40
C PRO A 170 -7.39 -11.80 10.60
N GLN A 171 -6.83 -12.99 10.33
CA GLN A 171 -6.45 -13.93 11.37
C GLN A 171 -5.13 -13.60 12.09
N PHE A 172 -4.35 -12.63 11.62
CA PHE A 172 -2.92 -12.59 11.96
C PHE A 172 -2.34 -11.37 12.66
N ALA A 173 -3.09 -10.33 13.05
CA ALA A 173 -2.77 -9.60 14.28
C ALA A 173 -3.64 -8.36 14.48
N GLU A 174 -4.52 -8.44 15.48
CA GLU A 174 -5.03 -7.27 16.19
C GLU A 174 -3.88 -6.32 16.61
N ALA A 175 -2.72 -6.87 16.99
CA ALA A 175 -1.52 -6.09 17.30
C ALA A 175 -0.99 -5.28 16.10
N SER A 176 -0.92 -5.86 14.90
CA SER A 176 -0.48 -5.16 13.69
C SER A 176 -1.48 -4.11 13.25
N LEU A 177 -2.78 -4.39 13.36
CA LEU A 177 -3.83 -3.39 13.12
C LEU A 177 -3.75 -2.22 14.10
N ARG A 178 -3.52 -2.49 15.39
CA ARG A 178 -3.32 -1.46 16.42
C ARG A 178 -2.08 -0.62 16.15
N SER A 179 -0.95 -1.26 15.85
CA SER A 179 0.31 -0.59 15.50
C SER A 179 0.15 0.24 14.23
N LEU A 180 -0.59 -0.26 13.24
CA LEU A 180 -0.93 0.48 12.03
C LEU A 180 -1.76 1.72 12.36
N ALA A 181 -2.88 1.56 13.07
CA ALA A 181 -3.74 2.68 13.46
C ALA A 181 -2.97 3.75 14.26
N GLN A 182 -2.09 3.33 15.16
CA GLN A 182 -1.16 4.24 15.85
C GLN A 182 -0.22 4.93 14.87
N CYS A 183 0.42 4.18 13.97
CA CYS A 183 1.31 4.72 12.95
C CYS A 183 0.61 5.77 12.08
N LEU A 184 -0.63 5.54 11.62
CA LEU A 184 -1.39 6.50 10.81
C LEU A 184 -1.53 7.87 11.50
N ALA A 185 -1.66 7.90 12.83
CA ALA A 185 -1.74 9.15 13.59
C ALA A 185 -0.40 9.92 13.64
N PHE A 186 0.73 9.24 13.38
CA PHE A 186 2.06 9.86 13.31
C PHE A 186 2.39 10.44 11.92
N LEU A 187 1.53 10.27 10.91
CA LEU A 187 1.83 10.64 9.52
C LEU A 187 1.13 11.95 9.15
N PRO A 188 1.78 13.13 9.28
CA PRO A 188 1.13 14.43 9.10
C PRO A 188 0.67 14.67 7.65
N ASN A 189 1.32 14.05 6.67
CA ASN A 189 1.06 14.24 5.24
C ASN A 189 0.29 13.08 4.61
N LEU A 190 -0.24 12.17 5.43
CA LEU A 190 -1.02 11.03 4.98
C LEU A 190 -2.33 11.50 4.35
N HIS A 191 -2.54 11.16 3.08
CA HIS A 191 -3.75 11.53 2.35
C HIS A 191 -4.45 10.33 1.69
N THR A 192 -3.77 9.19 1.54
CA THR A 192 -4.32 7.97 0.95
C THR A 192 -4.09 6.77 1.85
N VAL A 193 -5.16 6.02 2.14
CA VAL A 193 -5.09 4.75 2.88
C VAL A 193 -5.73 3.65 2.07
N GLN A 194 -5.00 2.56 1.87
CA GLN A 194 -5.49 1.33 1.26
C GLN A 194 -5.19 0.14 2.16
N ILE A 195 -6.24 -0.58 2.52
CA ILE A 195 -6.14 -1.81 3.33
C ILE A 195 -6.70 -2.95 2.49
N ILE A 196 -5.85 -3.89 2.10
CA ILE A 196 -6.26 -5.07 1.33
C ILE A 196 -6.47 -6.21 2.31
N CYS A 197 -7.71 -6.67 2.46
CA CYS A 197 -7.97 -7.90 3.20
C CYS A 197 -8.02 -9.09 2.25
N ARG A 198 -7.16 -10.08 2.53
CA ARG A 198 -7.24 -11.37 1.85
C ARG A 198 -8.49 -12.09 2.34
N THR A 199 -9.54 -12.08 1.52
CA THR A 199 -10.65 -13.00 1.73
C THR A 199 -10.12 -14.38 1.36
N SER A 200 -10.00 -15.30 2.32
CA SER A 200 -9.59 -16.67 2.03
C SER A 200 -10.56 -17.25 1.01
N GLY A 201 -10.12 -17.28 -0.26
CA GLY A 201 -10.93 -17.68 -1.42
C GLY A 201 -11.29 -19.16 -1.41
N SER A 202 -10.93 -19.89 -0.37
CA SER A 202 -11.40 -21.26 -0.14
C SER A 202 -12.83 -21.24 0.39
N MET A 203 -13.77 -20.87 -0.49
CA MET A 203 -15.14 -21.38 -0.42
C MET A 203 -15.22 -22.87 -0.77
N ILE A 204 -14.09 -23.60 -0.83
CA ILE A 204 -14.09 -25.00 -0.45
C ILE A 204 -14.20 -25.02 1.07
N ARG A 205 -15.39 -24.66 1.57
CA ARG A 205 -15.83 -25.11 2.88
C ARG A 205 -15.58 -26.62 2.87
N PRO A 206 -14.71 -27.18 3.73
CA PRO A 206 -14.65 -28.63 3.85
C PRO A 206 -16.08 -29.09 4.07
N LYS A 207 -16.64 -29.86 3.12
CA LYS A 207 -18.07 -30.25 3.07
C LYS A 207 -18.55 -30.94 4.36
N ASN A 208 -17.62 -31.28 5.26
CA ASN A 208 -17.83 -32.06 6.46
C ASN A 208 -17.62 -31.27 7.77
N MET A 209 -17.36 -29.95 7.73
CA MET A 209 -17.41 -29.15 8.96
C MET A 209 -18.81 -28.60 9.15
N LEU A 210 -19.58 -29.26 10.03
CA LEU A 210 -20.83 -28.75 10.58
C LEU A 210 -20.67 -27.26 10.88
N ALA A 211 -21.63 -26.47 10.37
CA ALA A 211 -21.67 -25.03 10.46
C ALA A 211 -21.06 -24.53 11.79
N PRO A 212 -19.91 -23.80 11.77
CA PRO A 212 -19.39 -23.22 12.98
C PRO A 212 -20.50 -22.38 13.60
N LYS A 213 -20.88 -22.73 14.83
CA LYS A 213 -21.86 -21.98 15.61
C LYS A 213 -21.52 -20.50 15.53
N ARG A 214 -22.54 -19.68 15.26
CA ARG A 214 -22.57 -18.21 15.20
C ARG A 214 -22.00 -17.56 16.47
N LYS A 215 -20.71 -17.75 16.74
CA LYS A 215 -19.95 -16.86 17.62
C LYS A 215 -19.68 -15.64 16.74
N GLY A 216 -20.26 -14.51 17.13
CA GLY A 216 -20.19 -13.25 16.41
C GLY A 216 -18.80 -13.04 15.83
N ASP A 217 -18.79 -12.66 14.56
CA ASP A 217 -17.70 -12.77 13.62
C ASP A 217 -16.48 -11.96 14.14
N GLU A 218 -15.64 -12.59 15.00
CA GLU A 218 -14.59 -11.96 15.81
C GLU A 218 -13.62 -11.10 14.97
N ARG A 219 -13.53 -11.40 13.66
CA ARG A 219 -12.74 -10.67 12.67
C ARG A 219 -13.16 -9.21 12.50
N PHE A 220 -14.44 -8.88 12.61
CA PHE A 220 -14.91 -7.50 12.45
C PHE A 220 -14.56 -6.63 13.66
N HIS A 221 -14.41 -7.24 14.84
CA HIS A 221 -14.04 -6.54 16.06
C HIS A 221 -12.58 -6.09 16.07
N ALA A 222 -11.69 -6.76 15.33
CA ALA A 222 -10.28 -6.37 15.30
C ALA A 222 -10.08 -4.95 14.71
N PHE A 223 -10.79 -4.61 13.64
CA PHE A 223 -10.78 -3.25 13.08
C PHE A 223 -11.42 -2.26 14.03
N GLU A 224 -12.56 -2.62 14.61
CA GLU A 224 -13.27 -1.76 15.56
C GLU A 224 -12.38 -1.37 16.74
N GLN A 225 -11.73 -2.35 17.36
CA GLN A 225 -10.83 -2.11 18.50
C GLN A 225 -9.56 -1.35 18.12
N ALA A 226 -8.96 -1.66 16.97
CA ALA A 226 -7.73 -1.00 16.54
C ALA A 226 -7.96 0.48 16.18
N PHE A 227 -9.11 0.80 15.60
CA PHE A 227 -9.45 2.14 15.10
C PHE A 227 -10.34 2.95 16.05
N ALA A 228 -10.87 2.34 17.12
CA ALA A 228 -11.70 3.03 18.12
C ALA A 228 -11.03 4.31 18.66
N GLY A 229 -11.78 5.42 18.61
CA GLY A 229 -11.34 6.72 19.12
C GLY A 229 -10.23 7.40 18.30
N ARG A 230 -9.88 6.88 17.11
CA ARG A 230 -8.90 7.49 16.21
C ARG A 230 -9.58 8.40 15.17
N CYS A 231 -8.85 9.37 14.66
CA CYS A 231 -9.31 10.27 13.61
C CYS A 231 -8.13 10.72 12.75
N TYR A 232 -8.29 10.67 11.43
CA TYR A 232 -7.28 10.99 10.42
C TYR A 232 -7.84 11.99 9.39
N PRO A 233 -8.00 13.28 9.76
CA PRO A 233 -8.65 14.29 8.92
C PRO A 233 -7.85 14.68 7.66
N SER A 234 -6.56 14.34 7.60
CA SER A 234 -5.72 14.56 6.43
C SER A 234 -6.03 13.57 5.29
N VAL A 235 -6.65 12.42 5.60
CA VAL A 235 -6.96 11.38 4.62
C VAL A 235 -8.10 11.82 3.71
N LYS A 236 -7.80 11.91 2.40
CA LYS A 236 -8.74 12.31 1.35
C LYS A 236 -9.20 11.15 0.48
N ARG A 237 -8.43 10.05 0.43
CA ARG A 237 -8.76 8.84 -0.31
C ARG A 237 -8.66 7.61 0.59
N VAL A 238 -9.69 6.76 0.56
CA VAL A 238 -9.66 5.46 1.24
C VAL A 238 -10.06 4.33 0.30
N SER A 239 -9.37 3.20 0.40
CA SER A 239 -9.68 1.96 -0.30
C SER A 239 -9.77 0.86 0.73
N LEU A 240 -10.99 0.47 1.09
CA LEU A 240 -11.27 -0.42 2.22
C LEU A 240 -12.07 -1.65 1.78
N PRO A 241 -11.90 -2.77 2.50
CA PRO A 241 -12.72 -3.96 2.33
C PRO A 241 -13.95 -3.90 3.25
N VAL A 242 -14.92 -4.79 3.05
CA VAL A 242 -16.13 -4.89 3.89
C VAL A 242 -15.79 -5.28 5.34
N GLU A 243 -14.66 -5.92 5.59
CA GLU A 243 -14.24 -6.26 6.95
C GLU A 243 -13.78 -5.02 7.75
N ALA A 244 -13.46 -3.90 7.09
CA ALA A 244 -12.95 -2.69 7.72
C ALA A 244 -13.98 -1.54 7.80
N LEU A 245 -15.29 -1.84 7.73
CA LEU A 245 -16.33 -0.81 7.81
C LEU A 245 -16.23 0.04 9.08
N SER A 246 -15.84 -0.58 10.20
CA SER A 246 -15.66 0.10 11.49
C SER A 246 -14.52 1.12 11.50
N ALA A 247 -13.67 1.18 10.46
CA ALA A 247 -12.65 2.19 10.31
C ALA A 247 -13.17 3.51 9.68
N PHE A 248 -14.33 3.50 9.00
CA PHE A 248 -14.89 4.70 8.35
C PHE A 248 -15.05 5.93 9.26
N PRO A 249 -15.49 5.82 10.52
CA PRO A 249 -15.55 6.96 11.45
C PRO A 249 -14.23 7.72 11.59
N CYS A 250 -13.10 7.06 11.32
CA CYS A 250 -11.77 7.66 11.43
C CYS A 250 -11.41 8.58 10.24
N PHE A 251 -12.19 8.59 9.15
CA PHE A 251 -11.87 9.33 7.92
C PHE A 251 -12.95 10.37 7.57
N PRO A 252 -13.19 11.39 8.42
CA PRO A 252 -14.31 12.32 8.25
C PRO A 252 -14.20 13.22 7.01
N GLU A 253 -12.98 13.40 6.50
CA GLU A 253 -12.65 14.31 5.40
C GLU A 253 -12.41 13.60 4.05
N VAL A 254 -12.82 12.34 3.95
CA VAL A 254 -12.62 11.55 2.74
C VAL A 254 -13.50 12.05 1.59
N LEU A 255 -12.90 12.17 0.41
CA LEU A 255 -13.54 12.61 -0.83
C LEU A 255 -13.67 11.45 -1.85
N ASP A 256 -12.75 10.50 -1.81
CA ASP A 256 -12.65 9.39 -2.76
C ASP A 256 -12.64 8.06 -2.00
N VAL A 257 -13.72 7.29 -2.11
CA VAL A 257 -13.88 5.99 -1.44
C VAL A 257 -13.88 4.88 -2.47
N HIS A 258 -13.13 3.81 -2.20
CA HIS A 258 -13.14 2.62 -3.03
C HIS A 258 -13.41 1.35 -2.21
N LEU A 259 -14.32 0.51 -2.70
CA LEU A 259 -14.51 -0.86 -2.22
C LEU A 259 -13.53 -1.78 -2.94
N ASN A 260 -12.51 -2.30 -2.25
CA ASN A 260 -11.44 -3.11 -2.84
C ASN A 260 -11.69 -4.62 -2.78
N GLN A 261 -12.96 -5.02 -2.89
CA GLN A 261 -13.37 -6.41 -2.84
C GLN A 261 -14.24 -6.79 -4.03
N LYS A 262 -14.08 -8.03 -4.48
CA LYS A 262 -14.88 -8.62 -5.57
C LYS A 262 -16.22 -9.17 -5.08
N VAL A 263 -16.36 -9.36 -3.77
CA VAL A 263 -17.47 -10.12 -3.20
C VAL A 263 -18.73 -9.25 -3.15
N PHE A 264 -19.82 -9.81 -3.66
CA PHE A 264 -21.17 -9.21 -3.69
C PHE A 264 -21.72 -8.89 -2.29
N LEU A 265 -21.33 -9.67 -1.28
CA LEU A 265 -21.88 -9.57 0.06
C LEU A 265 -21.38 -8.31 0.76
N GLY A 266 -22.32 -7.56 1.35
CA GLY A 266 -22.01 -6.39 2.17
C GLY A 266 -21.89 -5.08 1.40
N PHE A 267 -22.16 -5.04 0.09
CA PHE A 267 -22.15 -3.80 -0.70
C PHE A 267 -23.06 -2.72 -0.11
N SER A 268 -24.34 -3.04 0.16
CA SER A 268 -25.27 -2.10 0.77
C SER A 268 -24.86 -1.67 2.19
N SER A 269 -24.26 -2.59 2.97
CA SER A 269 -23.69 -2.25 4.29
C SER A 269 -22.51 -1.30 4.17
N PHE A 270 -21.67 -1.48 3.14
CA PHE A 270 -20.54 -0.61 2.84
C PHE A 270 -21.02 0.78 2.44
N ILE A 271 -21.97 0.89 1.53
CA ILE A 271 -22.58 2.18 1.17
C ILE A 271 -23.20 2.84 2.40
N SER A 272 -23.96 2.09 3.21
CA SER A 272 -24.59 2.61 4.42
C SER A 272 -23.55 3.20 5.39
N ALA A 273 -22.40 2.52 5.57
CA ALA A 273 -21.30 3.02 6.39
C ALA A 273 -20.68 4.30 5.80
N VAL A 274 -20.50 4.37 4.47
CA VAL A 274 -20.00 5.56 3.79
C VAL A 274 -20.94 6.75 3.98
N VAL A 275 -22.25 6.55 3.78
CA VAL A 275 -23.25 7.62 4.02
C VAL A 275 -23.19 8.13 5.45
N HIS A 276 -23.07 7.20 6.41
CA HIS A 276 -23.15 7.54 7.81
C HIS A 276 -21.92 8.30 8.31
N HIS A 277 -20.73 7.99 7.78
CA HIS A 277 -19.46 8.51 8.32
C HIS A 277 -18.72 9.46 7.38
N CYS A 278 -19.03 9.46 6.08
CA CYS A 278 -18.25 10.14 5.05
C CYS A 278 -19.14 11.08 4.22
N ALA A 279 -19.66 12.13 4.85
CA ALA A 279 -20.59 13.06 4.23
C ALA A 279 -20.02 13.83 3.01
N LYS A 280 -18.69 13.91 2.88
CA LYS A 280 -17.98 14.69 1.84
C LYS A 280 -17.59 13.88 0.60
N VAL A 281 -18.06 12.64 0.48
CA VAL A 281 -17.66 11.77 -0.64
C VAL A 281 -18.16 12.32 -1.96
N GLU A 282 -17.22 12.59 -2.86
CA GLU A 282 -17.46 13.05 -4.23
C GLU A 282 -17.18 11.96 -5.28
N SER A 283 -16.35 10.97 -4.94
CA SER A 283 -15.96 9.88 -5.82
C SER A 283 -16.14 8.54 -5.12
N PHE A 284 -16.86 7.62 -5.77
CA PHE A 284 -17.06 6.26 -5.26
C PHE A 284 -16.65 5.24 -6.31
N GLY A 285 -15.84 4.26 -5.91
CA GLY A 285 -15.32 3.22 -6.77
C GLY A 285 -15.55 1.81 -6.23
N TRP A 286 -15.73 0.84 -7.13
CA TRP A 286 -15.68 -0.58 -6.78
C TRP A 286 -15.20 -1.42 -7.96
N HIS A 287 -14.86 -2.67 -7.66
CA HIS A 287 -14.39 -3.63 -8.66
C HIS A 287 -15.39 -4.78 -8.83
N GLU A 288 -16.20 -4.70 -9.89
CA GLU A 288 -16.93 -5.82 -10.46
C GLU A 288 -17.59 -5.38 -11.77
N SER A 289 -17.99 -6.33 -12.62
CA SER A 289 -19.12 -6.12 -13.53
C SER A 289 -20.39 -6.04 -12.68
N ALA A 290 -20.58 -4.92 -12.00
CA ALA A 290 -21.74 -4.76 -11.14
C ALA A 290 -23.00 -4.74 -12.00
N PRO A 291 -24.08 -5.39 -11.54
CA PRO A 291 -25.38 -5.21 -12.14
C PRO A 291 -25.80 -3.73 -12.03
N GLU A 292 -26.50 -3.24 -13.04
CA GLU A 292 -26.92 -1.84 -13.21
C GLU A 292 -27.54 -1.22 -11.95
N TRP A 293 -28.29 -2.03 -11.17
CA TRP A 293 -28.94 -1.57 -9.95
C TRP A 293 -27.97 -1.03 -8.88
N ARG A 294 -26.71 -1.45 -8.84
CA ARG A 294 -25.73 -0.90 -7.90
C ARG A 294 -25.39 0.56 -8.20
N PHE A 295 -25.32 0.93 -9.48
CA PHE A 295 -25.14 2.33 -9.86
C PHE A 295 -26.31 3.17 -9.35
N ALA A 296 -27.53 2.69 -9.56
CA ALA A 296 -28.73 3.35 -9.07
C ALA A 296 -28.72 3.48 -7.53
N GLU A 297 -28.32 2.43 -6.79
CA GLU A 297 -28.18 2.48 -5.34
C GLU A 297 -27.16 3.53 -4.90
N VAL A 298 -25.95 3.51 -5.49
CA VAL A 298 -24.87 4.46 -5.18
C VAL A 298 -25.31 5.90 -5.44
N ILE A 299 -25.86 6.17 -6.63
CA ILE A 299 -26.31 7.51 -7.04
C ILE A 299 -27.44 8.02 -6.14
N ARG A 300 -28.40 7.15 -5.80
CA ARG A 300 -29.52 7.50 -4.91
C ARG A 300 -29.06 7.80 -3.48
N THR A 301 -27.99 7.15 -3.04
CA THR A 301 -27.63 7.09 -1.62
C THR A 301 -26.51 8.07 -1.25
N LEU A 302 -25.64 8.46 -2.19
CA LEU A 302 -24.55 9.41 -1.96
C LEU A 302 -24.89 10.78 -2.60
N PRO A 303 -25.39 11.76 -1.82
CA PRO A 303 -25.93 13.01 -2.38
C PRO A 303 -24.89 13.94 -3.00
N ASN A 304 -23.62 13.85 -2.58
CA ASN A 304 -22.54 14.71 -3.06
C ASN A 304 -21.70 14.06 -4.18
N LEU A 305 -22.16 12.94 -4.71
CA LEU A 305 -21.41 12.14 -5.66
C LEU A 305 -21.29 12.83 -7.02
N ARG A 306 -20.06 12.98 -7.49
CA ARG A 306 -19.69 13.56 -8.80
C ARG A 306 -19.06 12.52 -9.74
N ARG A 307 -18.49 11.46 -9.18
CA ARG A 307 -17.77 10.45 -9.97
C ARG A 307 -18.07 9.05 -9.48
N VAL A 308 -18.36 8.16 -10.43
CA VAL A 308 -18.48 6.74 -10.16
C VAL A 308 -17.44 5.99 -10.96
N ARG A 309 -16.61 5.20 -10.29
CA ARG A 309 -15.60 4.35 -10.92
C ARG A 309 -16.02 2.89 -10.81
N CYS A 310 -16.18 2.24 -11.94
CA CYS A 310 -16.46 0.81 -11.98
C CYS A 310 -15.39 0.14 -12.82
N SER A 311 -14.44 -0.53 -12.17
CA SER A 311 -13.44 -1.31 -12.89
C SER A 311 -13.99 -2.72 -13.13
N ALA A 312 -14.45 -2.98 -14.35
CA ALA A 312 -14.70 -4.34 -14.80
C ALA A 312 -13.39 -4.93 -15.36
N VAL A 313 -13.05 -6.16 -14.98
CA VAL A 313 -12.01 -6.94 -15.66
C VAL A 313 -12.60 -7.49 -16.96
N ILE A 314 -12.97 -6.60 -17.88
CA ILE A 314 -13.07 -6.98 -19.28
C ILE A 314 -11.62 -7.06 -19.74
N LYS A 315 -11.23 -8.10 -20.47
CA LYS A 315 -9.84 -8.39 -20.90
C LYS A 315 -9.10 -7.26 -21.65
N SER A 316 -9.62 -6.02 -21.73
CA SER A 316 -8.90 -4.85 -22.24
C SER A 316 -9.56 -3.47 -22.04
N VAL A 317 -10.64 -3.27 -21.26
CA VAL A 317 -11.32 -1.95 -21.20
C VAL A 317 -11.79 -1.56 -19.79
N SER A 318 -11.31 -0.42 -19.30
CA SER A 318 -11.84 0.26 -18.10
C SER A 318 -12.86 1.32 -18.52
N MET A 319 -14.06 1.30 -17.92
CA MET A 319 -15.11 2.31 -18.14
C MET A 319 -15.15 3.28 -16.96
N THR A 320 -14.96 4.57 -17.21
CA THR A 320 -15.16 5.63 -16.21
C THR A 320 -16.43 6.42 -16.56
N TYR A 321 -17.37 6.48 -15.63
CA TYR A 321 -18.59 7.29 -15.77
C TYR A 321 -18.41 8.60 -15.01
N ILE A 322 -18.50 9.73 -15.71
CA ILE A 322 -18.51 11.06 -15.11
C ILE A 322 -19.95 11.57 -15.17
N TYR A 323 -20.48 11.99 -14.02
CA TYR A 323 -21.81 12.53 -13.86
C TYR A 323 -21.74 14.03 -13.57
#